data_AF-A0A060CAB4-F1
#
_entry.id   AF-A0A060CAB4-F1
#
_cell.length_a   1.000
_cell.length_b   1.000
_cell.length_c   1.000
_cell.angle_alpha   90.00
_cell.angle_beta   90.00
_cell.angle_gamma   90.00
#
_symmetry.space_group_name_H-M   'P 1'
#
loop_
_entity.id
_entity.type
_entity.pdbx_description
1 polymer ?
#
loop_
_entity_poly.entity_id
_entity_poly.type
_entity_poly.pdbx_seq_one_letter_code
_entity_poly.pdbx_strand_id
1 'polypeptide(L)'
;AAVSRILTAMFASGLFDNPATPDPDWSGPSAASQRELAELAARCAVLLRNDGFLPLDPTLTGRVAVFGPAAADRTIAGGPTRALENRDTVLEGIVAAFSGCRCALHPRYRPAVHDGHPARVRRLPP
;
A
#
# COMPACT_ATOMS: atom_id res chain seq x y z
N ALA A 1 -12.97 -32.66 -23.56
CA ALA A 1 -12.71 -31.24 -23.89
C ALA A 1 -12.02 -30.47 -22.75
N ALA A 2 -12.58 -30.43 -21.53
CA ALA A 2 -12.00 -29.66 -20.40
C ALA A 2 -10.55 -30.08 -20.04
N VAL A 3 -10.30 -31.38 -19.95
CA VAL A 3 -8.96 -31.93 -19.65
C VAL A 3 -7.92 -31.49 -20.70
N SER A 4 -8.29 -31.52 -21.98
CA SER A 4 -7.40 -31.09 -23.06
C SER A 4 -7.03 -29.61 -22.91
N ARG A 5 -7.95 -28.72 -22.56
CA ARG A 5 -7.64 -27.29 -22.32
C ARG A 5 -6.67 -27.08 -21.17
N ILE A 6 -6.85 -27.83 -20.07
CA ILE A 6 -5.97 -27.75 -18.90
C ILE A 6 -4.56 -28.23 -19.27
N LEU A 7 -4.45 -29.41 -19.89
CA LEU A 7 -3.16 -29.97 -20.29
C LEU A 7 -2.45 -29.10 -21.33
N THR A 8 -3.18 -28.54 -22.31
CA THR A 8 -2.59 -27.58 -23.26
C THR A 8 -1.99 -26.37 -22.56
N ALA A 9 -2.68 -25.81 -21.55
CA ALA A 9 -2.11 -24.70 -20.77
C ALA A 9 -0.87 -25.12 -19.95
N MET A 10 -0.88 -26.32 -19.35
CA MET A 10 0.26 -26.85 -18.59
C MET A 10 1.48 -27.12 -19.48
N PHE A 11 1.28 -27.67 -20.68
CA PHE A 11 2.36 -27.84 -21.66
C PHE A 11 2.86 -26.49 -22.17
N ALA A 12 1.97 -25.53 -22.46
CA ALA A 12 2.35 -24.20 -22.90
C ALA A 12 3.14 -23.41 -21.83
N SER A 13 2.87 -23.66 -20.54
CA SER A 13 3.64 -23.08 -19.44
C SER A 13 4.94 -23.81 -19.13
N GLY A 14 5.25 -24.91 -19.82
CA GLY A 14 6.45 -25.73 -19.58
C GLY A 14 6.44 -26.48 -18.25
N LEU A 15 5.28 -26.69 -17.63
CA LEU A 15 5.17 -27.23 -16.27
C LEU A 15 5.70 -28.67 -16.15
N PHE A 16 5.63 -29.46 -17.23
CA PHE A 16 6.13 -30.83 -17.26
C PHE A 16 7.65 -30.93 -17.43
N ASP A 17 8.27 -29.95 -18.10
CA ASP A 17 9.72 -29.90 -18.33
C ASP A 17 10.44 -29.19 -17.19
N ASN A 18 9.82 -28.15 -16.63
CA ASN A 18 10.30 -27.41 -15.46
C ASN A 18 9.22 -27.41 -14.37
N PRO A 19 9.19 -28.42 -13.48
CA PRO A 19 8.19 -28.52 -12.43
C PRO A 19 8.24 -27.27 -11.54
N ALA A 20 7.06 -26.75 -11.18
CA ALA A 20 6.93 -25.57 -10.33
C ALA A 20 7.36 -25.88 -8.90
N THR A 21 8.67 -25.87 -8.64
CA THR A 21 9.25 -25.94 -7.31
C THR A 21 9.35 -24.53 -6.74
N PRO A 22 8.90 -24.29 -5.49
CA PRO A 22 9.15 -23.02 -4.82
C PRO A 22 10.65 -22.73 -4.82
N ASP A 23 11.02 -21.53 -5.26
CA ASP A 23 12.40 -21.06 -5.18
C ASP A 23 12.74 -20.80 -3.70
N PRO A 24 13.66 -21.55 -3.08
CA PRO A 24 14.03 -21.39 -1.68
C PRO A 24 14.73 -20.05 -1.41
N ASP A 25 15.31 -19.42 -2.43
CA ASP A 25 16.03 -18.15 -2.32
C ASP A 25 15.14 -16.94 -2.62
N TRP A 26 13.86 -17.17 -2.93
CA TRP A 26 12.91 -16.09 -3.18
C TRP A 26 12.63 -15.28 -1.90
N SER A 27 13.15 -14.06 -1.87
CA SER A 27 13.00 -13.11 -0.76
C SER A 27 11.91 -12.05 -1.00
N GLY A 28 11.13 -12.19 -2.08
CA GLY A 28 10.10 -11.23 -2.46
C GLY A 28 10.57 -10.16 -3.46
N PRO A 29 9.76 -9.10 -3.69
CA PRO A 29 10.07 -8.06 -4.66
C PRO A 29 11.34 -7.30 -4.30
N SER A 30 12.22 -7.09 -5.27
CA SER A 30 13.44 -6.30 -5.09
C SER A 30 13.15 -4.84 -4.74
N ALA A 31 14.11 -4.15 -4.11
CA ALA A 31 14.01 -2.71 -3.85
C ALA A 31 13.84 -1.89 -5.14
N ALA A 32 14.39 -2.35 -6.28
CA ALA A 32 14.19 -1.69 -7.57
C ALA A 32 12.74 -1.82 -8.04
N SER A 33 12.18 -3.04 -7.97
CA SER A 33 10.77 -3.30 -8.33
C SER A 33 9.79 -2.52 -7.44
N GLN A 34 10.11 -2.37 -6.14
CA GLN A 34 9.31 -1.57 -5.21
C GLN A 34 9.33 -0.07 -5.58
N ARG A 35 10.48 0.47 -5.98
CA ARG A 35 10.58 1.87 -6.45
C ARG A 35 9.79 2.10 -7.75
N GLU A 36 9.92 1.19 -8.71
CA GLU A 36 9.18 1.27 -9.98
C GLU A 36 7.66 1.24 -9.74
N LEU A 37 7.20 0.37 -8.82
CA LEU A 37 5.80 0.33 -8.42
C LEU A 37 5.35 1.65 -7.76
N ALA A 38 6.17 2.26 -6.91
CA ALA A 38 5.86 3.54 -6.29
C ALA A 38 5.75 4.68 -7.32
N GLU A 39 6.65 4.72 -8.30
CA GLU A 39 6.60 5.68 -9.41
C GLU A 39 5.37 5.48 -10.29
N LEU A 40 5.01 4.23 -10.59
CA LEU A 40 3.78 3.91 -11.30
C LEU A 40 2.56 4.37 -10.51
N ALA A 41 2.49 4.10 -9.21
CA ALA A 41 1.40 4.53 -8.35
C ALA A 41 1.25 6.06 -8.32
N ALA A 42 2.37 6.80 -8.28
CA ALA A 42 2.35 8.25 -8.34
C ALA A 42 1.76 8.79 -9.65
N ARG A 43 2.02 8.10 -10.79
CA ARG A 43 1.44 8.46 -12.10
C ARG A 43 -0.05 8.14 -12.23
N CYS A 44 -0.58 7.24 -11.42
CA CYS A 44 -1.99 6.85 -11.43
C CYS A 44 -2.90 7.80 -10.63
N ALA A 45 -2.34 8.70 -9.82
CA ALA A 45 -3.11 9.66 -9.04
C ALA A 45 -3.62 10.81 -9.92
N VAL A 46 -4.91 11.15 -9.79
CA VAL A 46 -5.54 12.26 -10.53
C VAL A 46 -5.92 13.39 -9.59
N LEU A 47 -5.38 14.58 -9.84
CA LEU A 47 -5.75 15.80 -9.11
C LEU A 47 -7.04 16.39 -9.70
N LEU A 48 -8.18 16.13 -9.04
CA LEU A 48 -9.49 16.59 -9.52
C LEU A 48 -9.73 18.09 -9.30
N ARG A 49 -9.21 18.64 -8.19
CA ARG A 49 -9.37 20.05 -7.83
C ARG A 49 -8.17 20.54 -7.03
N ASN A 50 -7.71 21.75 -7.32
CA ASN A 50 -6.69 22.45 -6.55
C ASN A 50 -6.97 23.95 -6.56
N ASP A 51 -7.26 24.53 -5.40
CA ASP A 51 -7.53 25.96 -5.24
C ASP A 51 -6.24 26.76 -4.94
N GLY A 52 -5.08 26.26 -5.39
CA GLY A 52 -3.76 26.89 -5.21
C GLY A 52 -2.99 26.47 -3.95
N PHE A 53 -3.50 25.47 -3.21
CA PHE A 53 -2.90 25.02 -1.94
C PHE A 53 -1.83 23.94 -2.12
N LEU A 54 -1.94 23.13 -3.17
CA LEU A 54 -0.93 22.12 -3.51
C LEU A 54 0.08 22.67 -4.53
N PRO A 55 1.37 22.28 -4.45
CA PRO A 55 1.94 21.27 -3.55
C PRO A 55 2.18 21.78 -2.12
N LEU A 56 2.12 20.87 -1.16
CA LEU A 56 2.53 21.14 0.21
C LEU A 56 4.05 21.19 0.31
N ASP A 57 4.58 22.13 1.10
CA ASP A 57 6.02 22.21 1.39
C ASP A 57 6.44 21.08 2.35
N PRO A 58 7.31 20.15 1.93
CA PRO A 58 7.76 19.03 2.77
C PRO A 58 8.60 19.49 3.97
N THR A 59 9.15 20.70 3.92
CA THR A 59 9.95 21.30 5.00
C THR A 59 9.11 22.00 6.06
N LEU A 60 7.78 21.97 5.92
CA LEU A 60 6.87 22.48 6.93
C LEU A 60 7.24 21.93 8.31
N THR A 61 7.21 22.82 9.30
CA THR A 61 7.36 22.48 10.71
C THR A 61 6.03 22.78 11.41
N GLY A 62 5.58 21.85 12.25
CA GLY A 62 4.27 21.99 12.89
C GLY A 62 3.56 20.66 13.10
N ARG A 63 2.24 20.66 12.86
CA ARG A 63 1.38 19.50 13.07
C ARG A 63 0.49 19.27 11.84
N VAL A 64 0.44 18.03 11.37
CA VAL A 64 -0.46 17.59 10.31
C VAL A 64 -1.45 16.61 10.91
N ALA A 65 -2.73 16.97 10.90
CA ALA A 65 -3.80 16.09 11.34
C ALA A 65 -4.35 15.31 10.14
N VAL A 66 -4.28 13.98 10.21
CA VAL A 66 -4.82 13.08 9.18
C VAL A 66 -6.20 12.58 9.63
N PHE A 67 -7.17 12.62 8.72
CA PHE A 67 -8.56 12.24 8.96
C PHE A 67 -9.02 11.19 7.94
N GLY A 68 -10.02 10.39 8.32
CA GLY A 68 -10.71 9.44 7.42
C GLY A 68 -10.37 7.97 7.69
N PRO A 69 -11.29 7.03 7.35
CA PRO A 69 -11.18 5.59 7.70
C PRO A 69 -9.98 4.96 7.03
N ALA A 70 -9.73 5.44 5.82
CA ALA A 70 -8.65 5.08 4.95
C ALA A 70 -7.25 5.49 5.48
N ALA A 71 -7.16 6.39 6.46
CA ALA A 71 -5.87 6.99 6.84
C ALA A 71 -4.85 5.95 7.34
N ALA A 72 -5.29 4.94 8.09
CA ALA A 72 -4.43 3.91 8.65
C ALA A 72 -4.92 2.49 8.31
N ASP A 73 -5.64 2.36 7.20
CA ASP A 73 -6.20 1.09 6.75
C ASP A 73 -5.36 0.53 5.59
N ARG A 74 -4.86 -0.70 5.75
CA ARG A 74 -4.01 -1.39 4.76
C ARG A 74 -4.82 -2.18 3.73
N THR A 75 -6.16 -2.22 3.87
CA THR A 75 -7.07 -3.03 3.07
C THR A 75 -7.74 -2.29 1.91
N ILE A 76 -7.50 -0.98 1.77
CA ILE A 76 -8.17 -0.08 0.80
C ILE A 76 -7.89 -0.39 -0.68
N ALA A 77 -7.04 -1.38 -0.98
CA ALA A 77 -6.66 -1.71 -2.35
C ALA A 77 -7.81 -2.20 -3.24
N GLY A 78 -8.97 -2.54 -2.67
CA GLY A 78 -10.14 -3.01 -3.40
C GLY A 78 -9.99 -4.44 -3.91
N GLY A 79 -11.10 -5.16 -4.00
CA GLY A 79 -11.14 -6.56 -4.46
C GLY A 79 -10.95 -7.60 -3.34
N PRO A 80 -11.15 -8.90 -3.63
CA PRO A 80 -11.07 -9.99 -2.65
C PRO A 80 -9.61 -10.37 -2.33
N THR A 81 -8.78 -9.38 -2.01
CA THR A 81 -7.39 -9.64 -1.61
C THR A 81 -7.31 -9.72 -0.09
N ARG A 82 -6.72 -10.81 0.39
CA ARG A 82 -6.19 -10.92 1.76
C ARG A 82 -5.32 -9.69 2.02
N ALA A 83 -5.33 -9.17 3.25
CA ALA A 83 -4.44 -8.08 3.64
C ALA A 83 -2.99 -8.43 3.24
N LEU A 84 -2.39 -7.62 2.36
CA LEU A 84 -0.99 -7.79 2.01
C LEU A 84 -0.17 -7.31 3.21
N GLU A 85 0.69 -8.18 3.75
CA GLU A 85 1.44 -7.92 4.98
C GLU A 85 2.45 -6.76 4.82
N ASN A 86 2.86 -6.44 3.58
CA ASN A 86 3.84 -5.41 3.24
C ASN A 86 3.22 -4.24 2.47
N ARG A 87 2.30 -3.49 3.10
CA ARG A 87 1.77 -2.23 2.54
C ARG A 87 1.87 -1.08 3.53
N ASP A 88 2.31 0.06 3.02
CA ASP A 88 2.20 1.34 3.71
C ASP A 88 0.76 1.85 3.66
N THR A 89 0.32 2.42 4.77
CA THR A 89 -0.91 3.21 4.88
C THR A 89 -0.69 4.64 4.39
N VAL A 90 -1.78 5.36 4.11
CA VAL A 90 -1.71 6.79 3.78
C VAL A 90 -1.02 7.59 4.89
N LEU A 91 -1.29 7.28 6.16
CA LEU A 91 -0.65 7.92 7.31
C LEU A 91 0.87 7.67 7.33
N GLU A 92 1.32 6.43 7.11
CA GLU A 92 2.75 6.10 7.05
C GLU A 92 3.44 6.87 5.92
N GLY A 93 2.81 6.95 4.74
CA GLY A 93 3.32 7.76 3.62
C GLY A 93 3.43 9.26 3.96
N ILE A 94 2.43 9.83 4.62
CA ILE A 94 2.47 11.24 5.07
C ILE A 94 3.57 11.46 6.12
N VAL A 95 3.74 10.55 7.08
CA VAL A 95 4.79 10.64 8.11
C VAL A 95 6.19 10.58 7.45
N ALA A 96 6.36 9.74 6.44
CA ALA A 96 7.61 9.65 5.70
C ALA A 96 7.90 10.93 4.88
N ALA A 97 6.87 11.50 4.23
CA ALA A 97 7.00 12.70 3.41
C ALA A 97 7.27 13.98 4.23
N PHE A 98 6.67 14.11 5.42
CA PHE A 98 6.77 15.30 6.27
C PHE A 98 7.51 14.99 7.58
N SER A 99 8.76 14.54 7.47
CA SER A 99 9.60 14.14 8.61
C SER A 99 9.84 15.27 9.64
N GLY A 100 9.76 16.54 9.22
CA GLY A 100 9.85 17.72 10.08
C GLY A 100 8.56 18.08 10.83
N CYS A 101 7.43 17.45 10.49
CA CYS A 101 6.13 17.68 11.10
C CYS A 101 5.72 16.56 12.06
N ARG A 102 4.92 16.92 13.06
CA ARG A 102 4.16 15.93 13.83
C ARG A 102 2.90 15.55 13.06
N CYS A 103 3.01 14.50 12.25
CA CYS A 103 1.89 13.91 11.54
C CYS A 103 1.25 12.81 12.39
N ALA A 104 -0.05 12.90 12.62
CA ALA A 104 -0.77 11.86 13.33
C ALA A 104 -2.27 11.87 13.00
N LEU A 105 -2.92 10.75 13.27
CA LEU A 105 -4.36 10.61 13.13
C LEU A 105 -5.05 11.47 14.20
N HIS A 106 -6.12 12.16 13.80
CA HIS A 106 -6.86 13.02 14.70
C HIS A 106 -7.50 12.20 15.86
N PRO A 107 -7.52 12.70 17.11
CA PRO A 107 -8.00 11.95 18.29
C PRO A 107 -9.41 11.38 18.16
N ARG A 108 -10.31 12.12 17.48
CA ARG A 108 -11.71 11.69 17.26
C ARG A 108 -11.85 10.59 16.21
N TYR A 109 -10.79 10.26 15.48
CA TYR A 109 -10.84 9.28 14.41
C TYR A 109 -10.38 7.91 14.91
N ARG A 110 -11.17 6.87 14.65
CA ARG A 110 -10.84 5.47 14.99
C ARG A 110 -10.44 4.76 13.70
N PRO A 111 -9.23 4.19 13.59
CA PRO A 111 -8.84 3.45 12.40
C PRO A 111 -9.79 2.28 12.19
N ALA A 112 -10.07 1.95 10.93
CA ALA A 112 -10.78 0.72 10.60
C ALA A 112 -9.94 -0.47 11.10
N VAL A 113 -10.55 -1.38 11.85
CA VAL A 113 -9.91 -2.61 12.33
C VAL A 113 -10.40 -3.72 11.43
N HIS A 114 -9.49 -4.35 10.68
CA HIS A 114 -9.76 -5.58 9.94
C HIS A 114 -8.76 -6.62 10.46
N ASP A 115 -9.24 -7.82 10.78
CA ASP A 115 -8.46 -8.96 11.29
C ASP A 115 -7.77 -8.78 12.66
N GLY A 116 -8.37 -8.02 13.58
CA GLY A 116 -8.00 -8.05 15.01
C GLY A 116 -6.64 -7.42 15.38
N HIS A 117 -5.86 -6.96 14.40
CA HIS A 117 -4.66 -6.18 14.64
C HIS A 117 -4.97 -4.68 14.57
N PRO A 118 -4.99 -3.96 15.71
CA PRO A 118 -5.13 -2.51 15.64
C PRO A 118 -3.89 -1.94 14.94
N ALA A 119 -4.10 -1.13 13.91
CA ALA A 119 -3.04 -0.28 13.38
C ALA A 119 -2.42 0.49 14.57
N ARG A 120 -1.11 0.35 14.81
CA ARG A 120 -0.39 1.10 15.84
C ARG A 120 -0.32 2.56 15.40
N VAL A 121 -1.37 3.31 15.71
CA VAL A 121 -1.53 4.68 15.26
C VAL A 121 -1.04 5.64 16.33
N ARG A 122 -0.07 6.49 15.98
CA ARG A 122 0.30 7.67 16.76
C ARG A 122 -0.85 8.68 16.68
N ARG A 123 -1.41 9.06 17.83
CA ARG A 123 -2.45 10.11 17.93
C ARG A 123 -1.79 11.44 18.31
N LEU A 124 -2.33 12.54 17.79
CA LEU A 124 -1.99 13.86 18.30
C LEU A 124 -2.56 14.00 19.72
N PRO A 125 -1.85 14.60 20.69
CA PRO A 125 -2.48 15.04 21.93
C PRO A 125 -3.52 16.14 21.63
N PRO A 126 -4.50 16.35 22.53
CA PRO A 126 -5.49 17.42 22.40
C PRO A 126 -4.86 18.81 22.25
#